data_AF-A0A127SDQ9-F1
#
_entry.id   AF-A0A127SDQ9-F1
#
_cell.length_a   1.000
_cell.length_b   1.000
_cell.length_c   1.000
_cell.angle_alpha   90.00
_cell.angle_beta   90.00
_cell.angle_gamma   90.00
#
_symmetry.space_group_name_H-M   'P 1'
#
loop_
_entity.id
_entity.type
_entity.pdbx_description
1 polymer ?
#
loop_
_entity_poly.entity_id
_entity_poly.type
_entity_poly.pdbx_seq_one_letter_code
_entity_poly.pdbx_strand_id
1 'polypeptide(L)'
;MLAGVSKLFPGILPAPSRPHSHWQAIRSDRATAALAVSTVGIAGLVLAAQYTRLLSRRTHEEGSDRLIDSAPAAAVDTVGVAVEGYSATPNRELVLFNLLAGFLGSFAAVRLTTWAIREDWGPFRNVSVGGRHIHHFVPGILVGFGSGIAGLLFSGENADRRIARTLGVGMGLTFDEAALLLDMQDVYWSREGLFSVQLTLATGATLGITVLTLRILGRGEVRQEEAGEIPAAEGQMNTAVPWPHPA
;
A
#
# COMPACT_ATOMS: atom_id res chain seq x y z
N MET A 1 -27.63 -23.48 -58.69
CA MET A 1 -28.83 -23.22 -57.86
C MET A 1 -28.52 -23.80 -56.48
N LEU A 2 -28.16 -23.07 -55.43
CA LEU A 2 -28.84 -21.95 -54.79
C LEU A 2 -27.79 -21.04 -54.11
N ALA A 3 -27.50 -19.90 -54.71
CA ALA A 3 -26.81 -18.78 -54.06
C ALA A 3 -27.82 -17.63 -54.02
N GLY A 4 -28.43 -17.36 -52.86
CA GLY A 4 -29.38 -16.24 -52.77
C GLY A 4 -30.43 -16.32 -51.67
N VAL A 5 -30.05 -16.55 -50.40
CA VAL A 5 -30.99 -16.37 -49.27
C VAL A 5 -30.43 -15.46 -48.15
N SER A 6 -29.17 -15.00 -48.21
CA SER A 6 -28.60 -14.16 -47.15
C SER A 6 -28.93 -12.65 -47.23
N LYS A 7 -29.97 -12.26 -47.98
CA LYS A 7 -30.35 -10.84 -48.19
C LYS A 7 -31.81 -10.53 -47.81
N LEU A 8 -32.36 -11.14 -46.76
CA LEU A 8 -33.75 -10.87 -46.36
C LEU A 8 -33.98 -10.32 -44.94
N PHE A 9 -32.99 -10.23 -44.05
CA PHE A 9 -33.18 -9.57 -42.74
C PHE A 9 -31.90 -8.90 -42.21
N PRO A 10 -31.61 -7.63 -42.52
CA PRO A 10 -30.54 -6.89 -41.87
C PRO A 10 -31.06 -6.37 -40.53
N GLY A 11 -30.91 -7.15 -39.44
CA GLY A 11 -31.23 -6.62 -38.10
C GLY A 11 -31.51 -7.60 -36.95
N ILE A 12 -31.39 -8.92 -37.11
CA ILE A 12 -31.82 -9.89 -36.07
C ILE A 12 -30.66 -10.77 -35.56
N LEU A 13 -29.42 -10.29 -35.63
CA LEU A 13 -28.31 -10.94 -34.91
C LEU A 13 -27.53 -9.87 -34.15
N PRO A 14 -27.41 -9.97 -32.81
CA PRO A 14 -26.50 -9.09 -32.08
C PRO A 14 -25.10 -9.27 -32.68
N ALA A 15 -24.45 -8.15 -33.02
CA ALA A 15 -23.07 -8.18 -33.47
C ALA A 15 -22.24 -8.95 -32.42
N PRO A 16 -21.32 -9.85 -32.82
CA PRO A 16 -20.44 -10.50 -31.86
C PRO A 16 -19.72 -9.41 -31.07
N SER A 17 -19.93 -9.38 -29.76
CA SER A 17 -19.24 -8.48 -28.85
C SER A 17 -17.75 -8.69 -29.05
N ARG A 18 -17.07 -7.71 -29.66
CA ARG A 18 -15.61 -7.72 -29.75
C ARG A 18 -15.09 -7.84 -28.30
N PRO A 19 -14.12 -8.71 -28.01
CA PRO A 19 -13.52 -8.75 -26.68
C PRO A 19 -12.97 -7.34 -26.40
N HIS A 20 -13.58 -6.64 -25.45
CA HIS A 20 -13.13 -5.32 -25.03
C HIS A 20 -11.80 -5.52 -24.32
N SER A 21 -10.68 -5.34 -25.04
CA SER A 21 -9.36 -5.37 -24.44
C SER A 21 -9.23 -4.13 -23.54
N HIS A 22 -9.04 -4.34 -22.24
CA HIS A 22 -8.94 -3.26 -21.26
C HIS A 22 -7.68 -2.39 -21.49
N TRP A 23 -6.70 -2.89 -22.26
CA TRP A 23 -5.62 -2.09 -22.84
C TRP A 23 -6.10 -0.93 -23.71
N GLN A 24 -7.17 -1.10 -24.48
CA GLN A 24 -7.78 0.00 -25.24
C GLN A 24 -8.51 0.98 -24.31
N ALA A 25 -9.14 0.47 -23.24
CA ALA A 25 -9.82 1.29 -22.24
C ALA A 25 -8.83 2.13 -21.39
N ILE A 26 -7.74 1.54 -20.90
CA ILE A 26 -6.66 2.25 -20.19
C ILE A 26 -5.92 3.20 -21.14
N ARG A 27 -5.63 2.81 -22.39
CA ARG A 27 -5.06 3.74 -23.39
C ARG A 27 -6.01 4.90 -23.69
N SER A 28 -7.32 4.67 -23.64
CA SER A 28 -8.31 5.73 -23.81
C SER A 28 -8.46 6.62 -22.57
N ASP A 29 -8.18 6.07 -21.37
CA ASP A 29 -8.14 6.83 -20.12
C ASP A 29 -6.71 7.30 -19.81
N ARG A 30 -6.30 8.31 -20.59
CA ARG A 30 -5.02 8.99 -20.43
C ARG A 30 -4.81 9.58 -19.03
N ALA A 31 -5.89 9.93 -18.33
CA ALA A 31 -5.80 10.51 -16.99
C ALA A 31 -5.37 9.46 -15.95
N THR A 32 -5.98 8.28 -15.96
CA THR A 32 -5.61 7.18 -15.06
C THR A 32 -4.17 6.70 -15.33
N ALA A 33 -3.80 6.55 -16.61
CA ALA A 33 -2.44 6.18 -16.98
C ALA A 33 -1.42 7.26 -16.55
N ALA A 34 -1.72 8.55 -16.75
CA ALA A 34 -0.86 9.65 -16.34
C ALA A 34 -0.69 9.70 -14.81
N LEU A 35 -1.75 9.46 -14.04
CA LEU A 35 -1.67 9.39 -12.58
C LEU A 35 -0.77 8.25 -12.12
N ALA A 36 -0.95 7.03 -12.64
CA ALA A 36 -0.13 5.89 -12.27
C ALA A 36 1.36 6.14 -12.58
N VAL A 37 1.66 6.66 -13.78
CA VAL A 37 3.03 7.05 -14.17
C VAL A 37 3.57 8.16 -13.27
N SER A 38 2.75 9.16 -12.93
CA SER A 38 3.15 10.25 -12.04
C SER A 38 3.47 9.74 -10.63
N THR A 39 2.65 8.85 -10.06
CA THR A 39 2.90 8.27 -8.74
C THR A 39 4.20 7.46 -8.70
N VAL A 40 4.42 6.59 -9.68
CA VAL A 40 5.67 5.81 -9.79
C VAL A 40 6.85 6.75 -10.02
N GLY A 41 6.67 7.78 -10.85
CA GLY A 41 7.67 8.81 -11.11
C GLY A 41 8.07 9.58 -9.86
N ILE A 42 7.11 10.02 -9.04
CA ILE A 42 7.37 10.73 -7.77
C ILE A 42 8.13 9.83 -6.80
N ALA A 43 7.70 8.58 -6.61
CA ALA A 43 8.41 7.64 -5.74
C ALA A 43 9.84 7.38 -6.24
N GLY A 44 9.99 7.19 -7.55
CA GLY A 44 11.28 7.02 -8.21
C GLY A 44 12.20 8.23 -8.05
N LEU A 45 11.66 9.45 -8.12
CA LEU A 45 12.42 10.69 -7.91
C LEU A 45 12.98 10.80 -6.50
N VAL A 46 12.21 10.40 -5.47
CA VAL A 46 12.70 10.40 -4.08
C VAL A 46 13.88 9.45 -3.93
N LEU A 47 13.78 8.23 -4.47
CA LEU A 47 14.86 7.25 -4.45
C LEU A 47 16.08 7.71 -5.25
N ALA A 48 15.86 8.23 -6.46
CA ALA A 48 16.91 8.76 -7.32
C ALA A 48 17.63 9.95 -6.67
N ALA A 49 16.90 10.83 -5.98
CA ALA A 49 17.48 11.95 -5.24
C ALA A 49 18.36 11.48 -4.08
N GLN A 50 17.92 10.47 -3.31
CA GLN A 50 18.75 9.90 -2.23
C GLN A 50 19.99 9.20 -2.80
N TYR A 51 19.83 8.38 -3.83
CA TYR A 51 20.94 7.72 -4.51
C TYR A 51 21.95 8.74 -5.05
N THR A 52 21.47 9.75 -5.77
CA THR A 52 22.32 10.82 -6.34
C THR A 52 23.08 11.56 -5.24
N ARG A 53 22.41 11.89 -4.12
CA ARG A 53 23.05 12.55 -2.98
C ARG A 53 24.19 11.72 -2.39
N LEU A 54 24.01 10.41 -2.26
CA LEU A 54 25.03 9.51 -1.73
C LEU A 54 26.16 9.27 -2.74
N LEU A 55 25.82 9.15 -4.03
CA LEU A 55 26.81 9.07 -5.10
C LEU A 55 27.69 10.32 -5.14
N SER A 56 27.10 11.52 -5.08
CA SER A 56 27.83 12.78 -5.05
C SER A 56 28.81 12.84 -3.87
N ARG A 57 28.40 12.36 -2.68
CA ARG A 57 29.29 12.30 -1.50
C ARG A 57 30.52 11.43 -1.75
N ARG A 58 30.33 10.22 -2.30
CA ARG A 58 31.43 9.30 -2.63
C ARG A 58 32.36 9.86 -3.69
N THR A 59 31.83 10.44 -4.76
CA THR A 59 32.65 11.00 -5.84
C THR A 59 33.50 12.20 -5.41
N HIS A 60 33.06 12.94 -4.39
CA HIS A 60 33.84 14.04 -3.81
C HIS A 60 34.98 13.55 -2.89
N GLU A 61 34.86 12.38 -2.27
CA GLU A 61 35.89 11.81 -1.40
C GLU A 61 36.93 10.97 -2.17
N GLU A 62 36.52 10.19 -3.18
CA GLU A 62 37.38 9.19 -3.84
C GLU A 62 38.05 9.68 -5.15
N GLY A 63 37.65 10.85 -5.67
CA GLY A 63 38.11 11.39 -6.96
C GLY A 63 37.43 10.73 -8.18
N SER A 64 37.33 11.47 -9.29
CA SER A 64 36.51 11.11 -10.46
C SER A 64 36.90 9.81 -11.19
N ASP A 65 38.14 9.35 -11.03
CA ASP A 65 38.67 8.18 -11.74
C ASP A 65 38.12 6.83 -11.25
N ARG A 66 37.33 6.82 -10.16
CA ARG A 66 36.74 5.60 -9.57
C ARG A 66 35.23 5.52 -9.67
N LEU A 67 34.60 6.27 -10.57
CA LEU A 67 33.14 6.29 -10.72
C LEU A 67 32.51 4.89 -10.88
N ILE A 68 33.26 3.95 -11.50
CA ILE A 68 32.86 2.54 -11.68
C ILE A 68 32.69 1.82 -10.32
N ASP A 69 33.53 2.14 -9.32
CA ASP A 69 33.46 1.56 -7.97
C ASP A 69 32.42 2.28 -7.10
N SER A 70 32.24 3.59 -7.29
CA SER A 70 31.38 4.43 -6.42
C SER A 70 29.88 4.23 -6.66
N ALA A 71 29.44 3.87 -7.87
CA ALA A 71 28.02 3.69 -8.18
C ALA A 71 27.36 2.49 -7.45
N PRO A 72 27.94 1.26 -7.49
CA PRO A 72 27.45 0.15 -6.68
C PRO A 72 27.50 0.45 -5.17
N ALA A 73 28.55 1.12 -4.69
CA ALA A 73 28.68 1.50 -3.29
C ALA A 73 27.56 2.48 -2.86
N ALA A 74 27.24 3.48 -3.68
CA ALA A 74 26.15 4.42 -3.41
C ALA A 74 24.78 3.73 -3.34
N ALA A 75 24.56 2.67 -4.12
CA ALA A 75 23.34 1.87 -4.04
C ALA A 75 23.26 1.12 -2.69
N VAL A 76 24.36 0.51 -2.25
CA VAL A 76 24.46 -0.15 -0.93
C VAL A 76 24.25 0.85 0.20
N ASP A 77 24.87 2.03 0.11
CA ASP A 77 24.70 3.12 1.09
C ASP A 77 23.24 3.58 1.14
N THR A 78 22.55 3.67 -0.01
CA THR A 78 21.12 4.03 -0.08
C THR A 78 20.25 3.03 0.67
N VAL A 79 20.52 1.73 0.49
CA VAL A 79 19.84 0.66 1.22
C VAL A 79 20.18 0.71 2.70
N GLY A 80 21.46 0.92 3.04
CA GLY A 80 21.92 1.06 4.43
C GLY A 80 21.21 2.19 5.16
N VAL A 81 21.11 3.37 4.55
CA VAL A 81 20.38 4.52 5.11
C VAL A 81 18.90 4.20 5.34
N ALA A 82 18.27 3.48 4.41
CA ALA A 82 16.87 3.08 4.56
C ALA A 82 16.67 2.05 5.70
N VAL A 83 17.54 1.05 5.79
CA VAL A 83 17.50 0.01 6.84
C VAL A 83 17.78 0.60 8.21
N GLU A 84 18.81 1.44 8.32
CA GLU A 84 19.16 2.11 9.57
C GLU A 84 18.06 3.09 9.99
N GLY A 85 17.54 3.88 9.03
CA GLY A 85 16.42 4.78 9.28
C GLY A 85 15.17 4.05 9.78
N TYR A 86 14.87 2.86 9.23
CA TYR A 86 13.79 2.02 9.75
C TYR A 86 14.09 1.51 11.16
N SER A 87 15.30 0.99 11.39
CA SER A 87 15.68 0.36 12.66
C SER A 87 15.78 1.35 13.82
N ALA A 88 16.19 2.59 13.55
CA ALA A 88 16.28 3.68 14.53
C ALA A 88 14.95 4.41 14.78
N THR A 89 13.89 4.11 14.01
CA THR A 89 12.59 4.77 14.17
C THR A 89 11.87 4.25 15.43
N PRO A 90 11.26 5.13 16.26
CA PRO A 90 10.49 4.71 17.42
C PRO A 90 9.38 3.70 17.09
N ASN A 91 9.14 2.72 17.96
CA ASN A 91 8.19 1.65 17.70
C ASN A 91 6.77 2.14 17.36
N ARG A 92 6.29 3.19 18.04
CA ARG A 92 4.98 3.83 17.78
C ARG A 92 4.80 4.29 16.33
N GLU A 93 5.87 4.80 15.70
CA GLU A 93 5.86 5.20 14.30
C GLU A 93 5.93 3.99 13.36
N LEU A 94 6.78 3.01 13.70
CA LEU A 94 6.93 1.78 12.91
C LEU A 94 5.64 0.95 12.87
N VAL A 95 4.87 0.94 13.95
CA VAL A 95 3.55 0.29 13.99
C VAL A 95 2.64 0.87 12.92
N LEU A 96 2.45 2.20 12.89
CA LEU A 96 1.59 2.86 11.91
C LEU A 96 2.15 2.79 10.49
N PHE A 97 3.47 2.88 10.33
CA PHE A 97 4.11 2.71 9.03
C PHE A 97 3.90 1.29 8.49
N ASN A 98 4.07 0.25 9.31
CA ASN A 98 3.86 -1.15 8.90
C ASN A 98 2.38 -1.42 8.59
N LEU A 99 1.45 -0.83 9.35
CA LEU A 99 0.02 -0.87 9.05
C LEU A 99 -0.28 -0.28 7.67
N LEU A 100 0.21 0.94 7.41
CA LEU A 100 0.05 1.62 6.13
C LEU A 100 0.68 0.83 4.97
N ALA A 101 1.90 0.31 5.17
CA ALA A 101 2.60 -0.48 4.17
C ALA A 101 1.88 -1.79 3.85
N GLY A 102 1.39 -2.50 4.88
CA GLY A 102 0.57 -3.70 4.71
C GLY A 102 -0.72 -3.41 3.95
N PHE A 103 -1.40 -2.32 4.32
CA PHE A 103 -2.65 -1.86 3.71
C PHE A 103 -2.52 -1.51 2.23
N LEU A 104 -1.63 -0.57 1.89
CA LEU A 104 -1.42 -0.17 0.51
C LEU A 104 -0.81 -1.30 -0.33
N GLY A 105 0.10 -2.08 0.28
CA GLY A 105 0.75 -3.20 -0.37
C GLY A 105 -0.24 -4.31 -0.77
N SER A 106 -1.13 -4.73 0.14
CA SER A 106 -2.11 -5.78 -0.17
C SER A 106 -3.18 -5.29 -1.15
N PHE A 107 -3.66 -4.05 -1.01
CA PHE A 107 -4.60 -3.45 -1.96
C PHE A 107 -4.00 -3.40 -3.37
N ALA A 108 -2.76 -2.91 -3.51
CA ALA A 108 -2.07 -2.87 -4.79
C ALA A 108 -1.86 -4.29 -5.36
N ALA A 109 -1.43 -5.24 -4.53
CA ALA A 109 -1.22 -6.63 -4.95
C ALA A 109 -2.51 -7.26 -5.49
N VAL A 110 -3.63 -7.08 -4.81
CA VAL A 110 -4.94 -7.57 -5.26
C VAL A 110 -5.37 -6.92 -6.57
N ARG A 111 -5.19 -5.61 -6.72
CA ARG A 111 -5.51 -4.90 -7.97
C ARG A 111 -4.67 -5.41 -9.13
N LEU A 112 -3.37 -5.57 -8.92
CA LEU A 112 -2.43 -6.07 -9.92
C LEU A 112 -2.74 -7.51 -10.31
N THR A 113 -3.04 -8.37 -9.34
CA THR A 113 -3.37 -9.78 -9.62
C THR A 113 -4.72 -9.93 -10.31
N THR A 114 -5.76 -9.21 -9.89
CA THR A 114 -7.06 -9.19 -10.58
C THR A 114 -6.92 -8.68 -12.01
N TRP A 115 -6.12 -7.64 -12.22
CA TRP A 115 -5.80 -7.14 -13.55
C TRP A 115 -5.05 -8.18 -14.38
N ALA A 116 -4.02 -8.82 -13.82
CA ALA A 116 -3.23 -9.85 -14.48
C ALA A 116 -4.08 -11.06 -14.90
N ILE A 117 -4.99 -11.53 -14.03
CA ILE A 117 -5.94 -12.62 -14.32
C ILE A 117 -6.84 -12.25 -15.51
N ARG A 118 -7.33 -11.01 -15.54
CA ARG A 118 -8.22 -10.53 -16.63
C ARG A 118 -7.49 -10.40 -17.96
N GLU A 119 -6.19 -10.15 -17.94
CA GLU A 119 -5.32 -10.05 -19.13
C GLU A 119 -4.67 -11.39 -19.51
N ASP A 120 -5.05 -12.50 -18.86
CA ASP A 120 -4.40 -13.81 -19.00
C ASP A 120 -2.87 -13.76 -18.84
N TRP A 121 -2.40 -12.84 -17.99
CA TRP A 121 -0.99 -12.59 -17.76
C TRP A 121 -0.52 -13.25 -16.46
N GLY A 122 0.47 -14.13 -16.58
CA GLY A 122 1.11 -14.79 -15.44
C GLY A 122 0.35 -16.00 -14.87
N PRO A 123 0.81 -16.57 -13.75
CA PRO A 123 0.28 -17.82 -13.19
C PRO A 123 -0.97 -17.63 -12.32
N PHE A 124 -1.51 -16.41 -12.21
CA PHE A 124 -2.59 -16.08 -11.30
C PHE A 124 -3.94 -16.63 -11.78
N ARG A 125 -4.76 -17.12 -10.85
CA ARG A 125 -6.10 -17.65 -11.12
C ARG A 125 -7.06 -17.28 -9.99
N ASN A 126 -8.35 -17.29 -10.29
CA ASN A 126 -9.40 -17.05 -9.29
C ASN A 126 -9.42 -18.16 -8.24
N VAL A 127 -9.57 -17.79 -6.98
CA VAL A 127 -9.72 -18.74 -5.87
C VAL A 127 -11.19 -19.17 -5.77
N SER A 128 -11.45 -20.47 -5.73
CA SER A 128 -12.79 -21.03 -5.56
C SER A 128 -12.77 -22.23 -4.62
N VAL A 129 -13.79 -22.36 -3.78
CA VAL A 129 -13.98 -23.50 -2.86
C VAL A 129 -15.39 -24.04 -3.08
N GLY A 130 -15.51 -25.36 -3.29
CA GLY A 130 -16.80 -26.01 -3.54
C GLY A 130 -17.54 -25.48 -4.78
N GLY A 131 -16.81 -24.98 -5.78
CA GLY A 131 -17.39 -24.38 -6.99
C GLY A 131 -17.84 -22.92 -6.85
N ARG A 132 -17.66 -22.28 -5.68
CA ARG A 132 -17.98 -20.87 -5.45
C ARG A 132 -16.71 -20.02 -5.38
N HIS A 133 -16.71 -18.89 -6.08
CA HIS A 133 -15.62 -17.92 -5.99
C HIS A 133 -15.56 -17.29 -4.60
N ILE A 134 -14.36 -17.24 -4.02
CA ILE A 134 -14.13 -16.55 -2.76
C ILE A 134 -13.59 -15.16 -3.07
N HIS A 135 -14.40 -14.17 -2.71
CA HIS A 135 -14.02 -12.77 -2.63
C HIS A 135 -12.88 -12.58 -1.64
N HIS A 136 -11.84 -11.83 -2.04
CA HIS A 136 -10.64 -11.63 -1.22
C HIS A 136 -10.92 -10.81 0.06
N PHE A 137 -12.08 -10.13 0.16
CA PHE A 137 -12.47 -9.45 1.39
C PHE A 137 -12.71 -10.46 2.51
N VAL A 138 -13.14 -11.69 2.20
CA VAL A 138 -13.38 -12.74 3.20
C VAL A 138 -12.08 -13.14 3.91
N PRO A 139 -11.01 -13.60 3.22
CA PRO A 139 -9.72 -13.81 3.87
C PRO A 139 -9.14 -12.52 4.45
N GLY A 140 -9.42 -11.35 3.87
CA GLY A 140 -9.07 -10.04 4.43
C GLY A 140 -9.62 -9.83 5.84
N ILE A 141 -10.92 -10.06 6.04
CA ILE A 141 -11.61 -9.99 7.33
C ILE A 141 -11.00 -10.99 8.31
N LEU A 142 -10.74 -12.24 7.89
CA LEU A 142 -10.13 -13.26 8.75
C LEU A 142 -8.72 -12.87 9.21
N VAL A 143 -7.90 -12.33 8.31
CA VAL A 143 -6.56 -11.80 8.64
C VAL A 143 -6.68 -10.60 9.59
N GLY A 144 -7.66 -9.72 9.39
CA GLY A 144 -7.94 -8.58 10.26
C GLY A 144 -8.30 -9.02 11.67
N PHE A 145 -9.29 -9.91 11.83
CA PHE A 145 -9.68 -10.46 13.13
C PHE A 145 -8.55 -11.24 13.78
N GLY A 146 -7.83 -12.07 13.03
CA GLY A 146 -6.67 -12.81 13.54
C GLY A 146 -5.58 -11.88 14.06
N SER A 147 -5.34 -10.75 13.37
CA SER A 147 -4.39 -9.73 13.82
C SER A 147 -4.87 -9.02 15.09
N GLY A 148 -6.17 -8.71 15.20
CA GLY A 148 -6.77 -8.15 16.42
C GLY A 148 -6.63 -9.09 17.62
N ILE A 149 -6.94 -10.38 17.44
CA ILE A 149 -6.75 -11.41 18.47
C ILE A 149 -5.27 -11.51 18.85
N ALA A 150 -4.36 -11.55 17.87
CA ALA A 150 -2.93 -11.56 18.12
C ALA A 150 -2.47 -10.34 18.93
N GLY A 151 -3.06 -9.16 18.70
CA GLY A 151 -2.81 -7.94 19.48
C GLY A 151 -3.25 -8.03 20.94
N LEU A 152 -4.19 -8.92 21.27
CA LEU A 152 -4.60 -9.18 22.65
C LEU A 152 -3.75 -10.27 23.33
N LEU A 153 -3.19 -11.18 22.55
CA LEU A 153 -2.47 -12.35 23.06
C LEU A 153 -0.95 -12.15 23.15
N PHE A 154 -0.39 -11.29 22.32
CA PHE A 154 1.05 -11.07 22.23
C PHE A 154 1.41 -9.65 22.66
N SER A 155 2.63 -9.50 23.18
CA SER A 155 3.17 -8.21 23.58
C SER A 155 4.63 -8.10 23.16
N GLY A 156 5.09 -6.87 22.96
CA GLY A 156 6.46 -6.54 22.63
C GLY A 156 6.60 -6.03 21.19
N GLU A 157 7.58 -5.17 20.98
CA GLU A 157 7.68 -4.36 19.76
C GLU A 157 7.72 -5.18 18.46
N ASN A 158 8.41 -6.32 18.49
CA ASN A 158 8.47 -7.21 17.32
C ASN A 158 7.10 -7.81 16.98
N ALA A 159 6.29 -8.14 17.98
CA ALA A 159 4.93 -8.62 17.78
C ALA A 159 4.06 -7.48 17.25
N ASP A 160 4.12 -6.30 17.87
CA ASP A 160 3.35 -5.11 17.46
C ASP A 160 3.59 -4.77 15.99
N ARG A 161 4.86 -4.73 15.56
CA ARG A 161 5.23 -4.44 14.16
C ARG A 161 4.67 -5.47 13.18
N ARG A 162 4.68 -6.75 13.54
CA ARG A 162 4.13 -7.83 12.70
C ARG A 162 2.62 -7.78 12.64
N ILE A 163 1.97 -7.60 13.79
CA ILE A 163 0.52 -7.50 13.93
C ILE A 163 -0.02 -6.30 13.17
N ALA A 164 0.65 -5.15 13.27
CA ALA A 164 0.28 -3.96 12.51
C ALA A 164 0.35 -4.21 11.00
N ARG A 165 1.43 -4.87 10.53
CA ARG A 165 1.56 -5.24 9.11
C ARG A 165 0.44 -6.18 8.66
N THR A 166 0.15 -7.23 9.42
CA THR A 166 -0.89 -8.20 9.04
C THR A 166 -2.28 -7.59 9.13
N LEU A 167 -2.53 -6.73 10.12
CA LEU A 167 -3.77 -5.96 10.21
C LEU A 167 -3.95 -5.08 8.98
N GLY A 168 -2.89 -4.37 8.58
CA GLY A 168 -2.86 -3.59 7.35
C GLY A 168 -3.19 -4.45 6.13
N VAL A 169 -2.55 -5.61 5.99
CA VAL A 169 -2.85 -6.56 4.91
C VAL A 169 -4.33 -6.92 4.88
N GLY A 170 -4.91 -7.31 6.02
CA GLY A 170 -6.32 -7.64 6.15
C GLY A 170 -7.24 -6.47 5.75
N MET A 171 -6.90 -5.25 6.18
CA MET A 171 -7.61 -4.03 5.77
C MET A 171 -7.57 -3.84 4.25
N GLY A 172 -6.41 -3.97 3.60
CA GLY A 172 -6.27 -3.69 2.17
C GLY A 172 -6.98 -4.72 1.29
N LEU A 173 -6.98 -5.99 1.71
CA LEU A 173 -7.80 -7.04 1.07
C LEU A 173 -9.29 -6.74 1.20
N THR A 174 -9.73 -6.31 2.39
CA THR A 174 -11.14 -5.99 2.67
C THR A 174 -11.61 -4.76 1.88
N PHE A 175 -10.77 -3.73 1.81
CA PHE A 175 -11.12 -2.45 1.19
C PHE A 175 -11.21 -2.53 -0.34
N ASP A 176 -10.55 -3.50 -0.97
CA ASP A 176 -10.60 -3.65 -2.41
C ASP A 176 -12.03 -3.89 -2.94
N GLU A 177 -12.83 -4.62 -2.17
CA GLU A 177 -14.25 -4.91 -2.42
C GLU A 177 -15.18 -4.17 -1.45
N ALA A 178 -14.75 -3.04 -0.87
CA ALA A 178 -15.57 -2.22 0.02
C ALA A 178 -16.94 -1.85 -0.58
N ALA A 179 -17.01 -1.63 -1.89
CA ALA A 179 -18.25 -1.39 -2.60
C ALA A 179 -19.26 -2.56 -2.50
N LEU A 180 -18.77 -3.81 -2.50
CA LEU A 180 -19.61 -5.00 -2.33
C LEU A 180 -20.09 -5.16 -0.88
N LEU A 181 -19.24 -4.81 0.10
CA LEU A 181 -19.59 -4.86 1.52
C LEU A 181 -20.72 -3.88 1.90
N LEU A 182 -20.88 -2.79 1.15
CA LEU A 182 -21.91 -1.78 1.38
C LEU A 182 -23.18 -1.98 0.54
N ASP A 183 -23.37 -3.16 -0.08
CA ASP A 183 -24.52 -3.52 -0.93
C ASP A 183 -24.92 -2.39 -1.91
N MET A 184 -23.93 -1.86 -2.63
CA MET A 184 -24.17 -0.85 -3.67
C MET A 184 -24.78 -1.50 -4.91
N GLN A 185 -26.06 -1.87 -4.86
CA GLN A 185 -26.73 -2.47 -6.02
C GLN A 185 -27.17 -1.47 -7.08
N ASP A 186 -27.66 -0.27 -6.78
CA ASP A 186 -27.98 0.70 -7.86
C ASP A 186 -28.36 2.13 -7.43
N VAL A 187 -27.94 2.64 -6.27
CA VAL A 187 -28.45 3.94 -5.81
C VAL A 187 -27.31 4.90 -5.50
N TYR A 188 -27.07 5.78 -6.49
CA TYR A 188 -26.51 7.14 -6.41
C TYR A 188 -24.98 7.33 -6.60
N TRP A 189 -24.24 6.82 -7.59
CA TRP A 189 -24.32 7.10 -9.04
C TRP A 189 -23.05 6.44 -9.65
N SER A 190 -23.18 5.52 -10.62
CA SER A 190 -22.19 4.50 -11.01
C SER A 190 -20.69 4.90 -11.20
N ARG A 191 -19.81 4.14 -10.52
CA ARG A 191 -18.63 3.36 -11.01
C ARG A 191 -18.12 2.60 -9.78
N GLU A 192 -18.60 1.39 -9.51
CA GLU A 192 -18.36 0.63 -8.27
C GLU A 192 -16.87 0.37 -7.95
N GLY A 193 -15.98 0.48 -8.94
CA GLY A 193 -14.53 0.44 -8.72
C GLY A 193 -13.92 1.71 -8.11
N LEU A 194 -14.54 2.89 -8.27
CA LEU A 194 -14.01 4.17 -7.79
C LEU A 194 -14.16 4.33 -6.29
N PHE A 195 -15.24 3.82 -5.70
CA PHE A 195 -15.49 3.98 -4.26
C PHE A 195 -14.41 3.28 -3.42
N SER A 196 -14.12 2.01 -3.72
CA SER A 196 -13.02 1.28 -3.05
C SER A 196 -11.68 2.01 -3.18
N VAL A 197 -11.40 2.60 -4.36
CA VAL A 197 -10.17 3.38 -4.59
C VAL A 197 -10.18 4.67 -3.77
N GLN A 198 -11.27 5.43 -3.77
CA GLN A 198 -11.40 6.68 -2.99
C GLN A 198 -11.26 6.41 -1.50
N LEU A 199 -11.94 5.40 -0.98
CA LEU A 199 -11.84 4.98 0.41
C LEU A 199 -10.40 4.58 0.76
N THR A 200 -9.77 3.80 -0.12
CA THR A 200 -8.37 3.38 0.07
C THR A 200 -7.41 4.57 0.06
N LEU A 201 -7.56 5.49 -0.88
CA LEU A 201 -6.73 6.70 -0.96
C LEU A 201 -6.95 7.61 0.24
N ALA A 202 -8.19 7.79 0.69
CA ALA A 202 -8.52 8.58 1.87
C ALA A 202 -7.90 7.96 3.13
N THR A 203 -8.11 6.66 3.38
CA THR A 203 -7.52 5.96 4.52
C THR A 203 -5.99 5.97 4.46
N GLY A 204 -5.40 5.73 3.29
CA GLY A 204 -3.97 5.81 3.08
C GLY A 204 -3.40 7.20 3.36
N ALA A 205 -4.08 8.26 2.91
CA ALA A 205 -3.70 9.65 3.17
C ALA A 205 -3.80 9.99 4.66
N THR A 206 -4.87 9.55 5.34
CA THR A 206 -5.04 9.73 6.79
C THR A 206 -3.93 9.04 7.58
N LEU A 207 -3.64 7.77 7.29
CA LEU A 207 -2.55 7.06 7.94
C LEU A 207 -1.18 7.71 7.64
N GLY A 208 -0.95 8.12 6.39
CA GLY A 208 0.27 8.82 5.97
C GLY A 208 0.49 10.14 6.71
N ILE A 209 -0.55 10.99 6.82
CA ILE A 209 -0.44 12.26 7.53
C ILE A 209 -0.28 12.05 9.04
N THR A 210 -0.88 11.01 9.62
CA THR A 210 -0.65 10.65 11.04
C THR A 210 0.81 10.29 11.27
N VAL A 211 1.41 9.44 10.42
CA VAL A 211 2.84 9.09 10.53
C VAL A 211 3.72 10.33 10.41
N LEU A 212 3.45 11.22 9.45
CA LEU A 212 4.22 12.45 9.29
C LEU A 212 4.07 13.39 10.48
N THR A 213 2.86 13.51 11.03
CA THR A 213 2.57 14.32 12.20
C THR A 213 3.33 13.81 13.42
N LEU A 214 3.31 12.51 13.67
CA LEU A 214 4.07 11.90 14.77
C LEU A 214 5.57 12.17 14.64
N ARG A 215 6.11 12.12 13.42
CA ARG A 215 7.51 12.46 13.16
C ARG A 215 7.83 13.93 13.43
N ILE A 216 6.94 14.83 13.05
CA ILE A 216 7.12 16.27 13.30
C ILE A 216 7.09 16.54 14.81
N LEU A 217 6.10 15.97 15.52
CA LEU A 217 5.94 16.13 16.95
C LEU A 217 7.12 15.52 17.72
N GLY A 218 7.54 14.29 17.39
CA GLY A 218 8.67 13.63 18.05
C GLY A 218 9.99 14.38 17.88
N ARG A 219 10.21 15.04 16.73
CA ARG A 219 11.37 15.93 16.56
C ARG A 219 11.29 17.20 17.41
N GLY A 220 10.09 17.72 17.63
CA GLY A 220 9.88 18.86 18.52
C GLY A 220 10.14 18.50 19.97
N GLU A 221 9.63 17.35 20.42
CA GLU A 221 9.83 16.78 21.76
C GLU A 221 11.33 16.68 22.10
N VAL A 222 12.11 16.01 21.26
CA VAL A 222 13.57 15.87 21.48
C VAL A 222 14.29 17.21 21.60
N ARG A 223 13.93 18.20 20.77
CA ARG A 223 14.57 19.53 20.83
C ARG A 223 14.20 20.33 22.07
N GLN A 224 12.97 20.20 22.55
CA GLN A 224 12.55 20.87 23.78
C GLN A 224 13.17 20.21 25.01
N GLU A 225 13.35 18.88 25.00
CA GLU A 225 14.11 18.17 26.04
C GLU A 225 15.57 18.65 26.07
N GLU A 226 16.24 18.72 24.91
CA GLU A 226 17.62 19.23 24.79
C GLU A 226 17.77 20.68 25.26
N ALA A 227 16.75 21.52 25.04
CA ALA A 227 16.71 22.90 25.50
C ALA A 227 16.35 23.05 26.99
N GLY A 228 15.94 21.96 27.66
CA GLY A 228 15.45 21.99 29.04
C GLY A 228 14.09 22.66 29.21
N GLU A 229 13.32 22.81 28.13
CA GLU A 229 11.98 23.41 28.15
C GLU A 229 10.91 22.43 28.64
N ILE A 230 11.12 21.13 28.42
CA ILE A 230 10.27 20.06 28.93
C ILE A 230 11.09 19.03 29.72
N PRO A 231 10.50 18.33 30.72
CA PRO A 231 11.21 17.31 31.49
C PRO A 231 11.67 16.15 30.60
N ALA A 232 12.86 15.60 30.88
CA ALA A 232 13.33 14.40 30.21
C ALA A 232 12.43 13.20 30.53
N ALA A 233 12.16 12.36 29.53
CA ALA A 233 11.34 11.15 29.64
C ALA A 233 11.73 10.21 30.81
N GLU A 234 13.01 10.19 31.22
CA GLU A 234 13.49 9.36 32.34
C GLU A 234 12.82 9.68 33.68
N GLY A 235 12.34 10.91 33.90
CA GLY A 235 11.65 11.29 35.13
C GLY A 235 10.25 10.68 35.30
N GLN A 236 9.66 10.14 34.22
CA GLN A 236 8.28 9.66 34.20
C GLN A 236 8.14 8.15 34.51
N MET A 237 9.19 7.34 34.27
CA MET A 237 9.16 5.91 34.61
C MET A 237 9.10 5.64 36.12
N ASN A 238 9.51 6.58 36.96
CA ASN A 238 9.39 6.48 38.43
C ASN A 238 8.04 6.96 38.99
N THR A 239 7.14 7.49 38.14
CA THR A 239 5.84 8.05 38.58
C THR A 239 4.62 7.42 37.90
N ALA A 240 4.81 6.44 37.02
CA ALA A 240 3.72 5.64 36.48
C ALA A 240 3.10 4.77 37.59
N VAL A 241 2.01 5.25 38.18
CA VAL A 241 1.13 4.47 39.05
C VAL A 241 0.79 3.14 38.35
N PRO A 242 1.08 1.97 38.95
CA PRO A 242 0.68 0.70 38.37
C PRO A 242 -0.84 0.67 38.20
N TRP A 243 -1.32 0.42 36.99
CA TRP A 243 -2.74 0.23 36.74
C TRP A 243 -3.25 -0.95 37.60
N PRO A 244 -4.36 -0.81 38.33
CA PRO A 244 -4.86 -1.89 39.18
C PRO A 244 -5.40 -3.01 38.29
N HIS A 245 -4.82 -4.21 38.40
CA HIS A 245 -5.46 -5.43 37.94
C HIS A 245 -6.63 -5.77 38.89
N PRO A 246 -7.86 -5.97 38.40
CA PRO A 246 -8.89 -6.58 39.23
C PRO A 246 -8.52 -8.05 39.51
N ALA A 247 -8.70 -8.44 40.77
CA ALA A 247 -8.52 -9.80 41.28
C ALA A 247 -9.59 -10.77 40.75
#